data_AF-A0A367G935-F1
#
_entry.id   AF-A0A367G935-F1
#
_cell.length_a   1.000
_cell.length_b   1.000
_cell.length_c   1.000
_cell.angle_alpha   90.00
_cell.angle_beta   90.00
_cell.angle_gamma   90.00
#
_symmetry.space_group_name_H-M   'P 1'
#
loop_
_entity.id
_entity.type
_entity.pdbx_description
1 polymer ?
#
loop_
_entity_poly.entity_id
_entity_poly.type
_entity_poly.pdbx_seq_one_letter_code
_entity_poly.pdbx_strand_id
1 'polypeptide(L)'
;MEIERKWMVTGWPEGLPLEEEFTMRQGYISVQPTVRIREEALTGGSTDYILCFKSAGGLAREEIERSIDKELFAQLEEKIIGKPLIKKVRRSYRLPDGAVLEVNHVDEGLPTAFWYAEVEYPTVEAALSWQPAACGLAAYLNDEVTNQPGQSMGAYWVQTRG
;
A
#
# COMPACT_ATOMS: atom_id res chain seq x y z
N MET A 1 8.60 9.61 9.42
CA MET A 1 7.65 10.36 8.56
C MET A 1 7.75 9.71 7.20
N GLU A 2 6.67 9.10 6.73
CA GLU A 2 6.60 8.56 5.37
C GLU A 2 6.17 9.69 4.42
N ILE A 3 6.77 9.74 3.22
CA ILE A 3 6.40 10.67 2.15
C ILE A 3 6.21 9.87 0.88
N GLU A 4 4.99 9.80 0.38
CA GLU A 4 4.64 8.99 -0.79
C GLU A 4 3.72 9.73 -1.76
N ARG A 5 3.83 9.43 -3.04
CA ARG A 5 2.82 9.78 -4.04
C ARG A 5 2.12 8.51 -4.51
N LYS A 6 0.85 8.66 -4.88
CA LYS A 6 -0.02 7.55 -5.25
C LYS A 6 -0.69 7.81 -6.59
N TRP A 7 -0.76 6.76 -7.40
CA TRP A 7 -1.45 6.76 -8.69
C TRP A 7 -2.44 5.60 -8.78
N MET A 8 -3.55 5.83 -9.44
CA MET A 8 -4.36 4.74 -9.97
C MET A 8 -3.73 4.25 -11.27
N VAL A 9 -3.63 2.94 -11.44
CA VAL A 9 -2.95 2.34 -12.60
C VAL A 9 -3.79 1.18 -13.15
N THR A 10 -3.32 0.52 -14.20
CA THR A 10 -3.96 -0.68 -14.75
C THR A 10 -2.89 -1.72 -15.05
N GLY A 11 -3.01 -2.89 -14.41
CA GLY A 11 -2.06 -3.98 -14.59
C GLY A 11 -0.69 -3.74 -13.96
N TRP A 12 0.27 -4.60 -14.29
CA TRP A 12 1.67 -4.47 -13.89
C TRP A 12 2.44 -3.58 -14.88
N PRO A 13 3.47 -2.85 -14.43
CA PRO A 13 4.33 -2.10 -15.34
C PRO A 13 5.18 -3.08 -16.17
N GLU A 14 5.42 -2.73 -17.44
CA GLU A 14 6.25 -3.52 -18.35
C GLU A 14 7.69 -3.01 -18.39
N GLY A 15 8.64 -3.90 -18.64
CA GLY A 15 10.05 -3.54 -18.87
C GLY A 15 10.84 -3.10 -17.64
N LEU A 16 10.25 -3.13 -16.45
CA LEU A 16 10.95 -2.88 -15.18
C LEU A 16 11.39 -4.19 -14.51
N PRO A 17 12.59 -4.22 -13.90
CA PRO A 17 13.03 -5.38 -13.13
C PRO A 17 12.20 -5.52 -11.84
N LEU A 18 11.57 -6.68 -11.67
CA LEU A 18 10.89 -7.05 -10.43
C LEU A 18 11.96 -7.29 -9.35
N GLU A 19 11.86 -6.59 -8.22
CA GLU A 19 12.73 -6.81 -7.07
C GLU A 19 12.15 -7.83 -6.10
N GLU A 20 10.86 -7.68 -5.77
CA GLU A 20 10.19 -8.49 -4.77
C GLU A 20 8.68 -8.52 -5.03
N GLU A 21 8.04 -9.60 -4.57
CA GLU A 21 6.59 -9.80 -4.63
C GLU A 21 6.09 -10.29 -3.27
N PHE A 22 5.07 -9.62 -2.75
CA PHE A 22 4.39 -9.98 -1.52
C PHE A 22 2.94 -10.36 -1.77
N THR A 23 2.49 -11.43 -1.13
CA THR A 23 1.06 -11.64 -0.86
C THR A 23 0.74 -11.05 0.50
N MET A 24 -0.27 -10.18 0.56
CA MET A 24 -0.56 -9.40 1.76
C MET A 24 -2.03 -9.50 2.16
N ARG A 25 -2.28 -9.47 3.47
CA ARG A 25 -3.62 -9.30 4.05
C ARG A 25 -3.60 -8.10 4.99
N GLN A 26 -4.67 -7.30 5.00
CA GLN A 26 -4.76 -6.19 5.95
C GLN A 26 -6.19 -5.95 6.43
N GLY A 27 -6.29 -5.53 7.69
CA GLY A 27 -7.55 -5.24 8.38
C GLY A 27 -7.45 -4.02 9.25
N TYR A 28 -8.57 -3.31 9.40
CA TYR A 28 -8.63 -2.09 10.20
C TYR A 28 -9.45 -2.32 11.46
N ILE A 29 -8.82 -2.06 12.61
CA ILE A 29 -9.49 -1.94 13.91
C ILE A 29 -10.16 -0.57 14.02
N SER A 30 -9.48 0.47 13.51
CA SER A 30 -10.02 1.83 13.35
C SER A 30 -9.43 2.45 12.09
N VAL A 31 -10.21 3.32 11.44
CA VAL A 31 -9.74 4.12 10.29
C VAL A 31 -9.37 5.56 10.68
N GLN A 32 -9.92 6.09 11.78
CA GLN A 32 -9.62 7.43 12.30
C GLN A 32 -9.59 7.44 13.84
N PRO A 33 -8.39 7.50 14.47
CA PRO A 33 -7.07 7.34 13.86
C PRO A 33 -6.91 5.94 13.25
N THR A 34 -5.98 5.77 12.30
CA THR A 34 -5.80 4.46 11.67
C THR A 34 -5.06 3.52 12.62
N VAL A 35 -5.70 2.39 12.93
CA VAL A 35 -5.11 1.23 13.59
C VAL A 35 -5.36 0.02 12.71
N ARG A 36 -4.29 -0.53 12.13
CA ARG A 36 -4.36 -1.57 11.09
C ARG A 36 -3.44 -2.73 11.44
N ILE A 37 -3.90 -3.96 11.22
CA ILE A 37 -3.03 -5.14 11.17
C ILE A 37 -2.70 -5.47 9.72
N ARG A 38 -1.47 -5.90 9.46
CA ARG A 38 -0.99 -6.29 8.14
C ARG A 38 -0.15 -7.56 8.24
N GLU A 39 -0.45 -8.53 7.40
CA GLU A 39 0.39 -9.69 7.14
C GLU A 39 1.06 -9.47 5.77
N GLU A 40 2.38 -9.67 5.71
CA GLU A 40 3.18 -9.56 4.49
C GLU A 40 3.96 -10.86 4.29
N ALA A 41 3.60 -11.65 3.28
CA ALA A 41 4.29 -12.87 2.93
C ALA A 41 5.16 -12.63 1.69
N LEU A 42 6.49 -12.59 1.87
CA LEU A 42 7.45 -12.47 0.79
C LEU A 42 7.52 -13.78 -0.01
N THR A 43 7.46 -13.67 -1.33
CA THR A 43 7.58 -14.84 -2.22
C THR A 43 8.93 -15.52 -2.04
N GLY A 44 8.90 -16.78 -1.58
CA GLY A 44 10.12 -17.54 -1.25
C GLY A 44 10.83 -17.10 0.02
N GLY A 45 10.20 -16.25 0.85
CA GLY A 45 10.79 -15.65 2.05
C GLY A 45 9.95 -15.82 3.31
N SER A 46 10.10 -14.86 4.23
CA SER A 46 9.39 -14.82 5.51
C SER A 46 7.95 -14.34 5.37
N THR A 47 7.17 -14.54 6.43
CA THR A 47 5.88 -13.89 6.62
C THR A 47 5.95 -13.05 7.89
N ASP A 48 5.72 -11.74 7.73
CA ASP A 48 5.75 -10.76 8.80
C ASP A 48 4.32 -10.35 9.18
N TYR A 49 4.09 -10.12 10.47
CA TYR A 49 2.83 -9.65 11.02
C TYR A 49 3.06 -8.33 11.74
N ILE A 50 2.31 -7.30 11.38
CA ILE A 50 2.60 -5.92 11.71
C ILE A 50 1.33 -5.25 12.24
N LEU A 51 1.46 -4.54 13.36
CA LEU A 51 0.47 -3.60 13.86
C LEU A 51 0.93 -2.17 13.53
N CYS A 52 0.13 -1.45 12.75
CA CYS A 52 0.42 -0.09 12.30
C CYS A 52 -0.53 0.91 12.98
N PHE A 53 0.03 2.03 13.46
CA PHE A 53 -0.70 3.21 13.88
C PHE A 53 -0.33 4.37 12.95
N LYS A 54 -1.30 4.97 12.27
CA LYS A 54 -1.05 6.14 11.40
C LYS A 54 -1.81 7.36 11.89
N SER A 55 -1.13 8.50 11.91
CA SER A 55 -1.78 9.81 12.08
C SER A 55 -2.61 10.16 10.83
N ALA A 56 -3.50 11.15 10.96
CA ALA A 56 -4.19 11.71 9.80
C ALA A 56 -3.18 12.48 8.93
N GLY A 57 -3.30 12.40 7.60
CA GLY A 57 -2.42 13.11 6.67
C GLY A 57 -2.64 12.73 5.20
N GLY A 58 -2.08 13.53 4.31
CA GLY A 58 -1.99 13.27 2.87
C GLY A 58 -0.57 12.84 2.50
N LEU A 59 0.15 13.69 1.77
CA LEU A 59 1.54 13.48 1.31
C LEU A 59 2.54 13.06 2.41
N ALA A 60 2.41 13.55 3.64
CA ALA A 60 3.29 13.21 4.75
C ALA A 60 2.49 12.77 5.97
N ARG A 61 2.92 11.67 6.61
CA ARG A 61 2.25 11.09 7.79
C ARG A 61 3.23 10.52 8.81
N GLU A 62 2.80 10.52 10.06
CA GLU A 62 3.50 9.76 11.11
C GLU A 62 2.93 8.35 11.17
N GLU A 63 3.84 7.38 11.17
CA GLU A 63 3.50 5.97 11.26
C GLU A 63 4.38 5.30 12.30
N ILE A 64 3.74 4.49 13.14
CA ILE A 64 4.41 3.61 14.10
C ILE A 64 4.04 2.19 13.73
N GLU A 65 5.04 1.41 13.35
CA GLU A 65 4.89 -0.02 13.09
C GLU A 65 5.51 -0.83 14.23
N ARG A 66 4.83 -1.91 14.59
CA ARG A 66 5.30 -2.90 15.56
C ARG A 66 5.11 -4.30 15.01
N SER A 67 6.18 -5.07 14.96
CA SER A 67 6.10 -6.50 14.72
C SER A 67 5.28 -7.15 15.84
N ILE A 68 4.36 -8.01 15.46
CA ILE A 68 3.57 -8.86 16.35
C ILE A 68 3.75 -10.31 15.93
N ASP A 69 3.43 -11.25 16.81
CA ASP A 69 3.41 -12.65 16.43
C ASP A 69 2.11 -13.02 15.68
N LYS A 70 2.14 -14.19 15.05
CA LYS A 70 1.00 -14.75 14.31
C LYS A 70 -0.22 -14.98 15.20
N GLU A 71 -0.03 -15.34 16.46
CA GLU A 71 -1.13 -15.65 17.38
C GLU A 71 -1.92 -14.39 17.70
N LEU A 72 -1.23 -13.29 18.04
CA LEU A 72 -1.85 -11.99 18.26
C LEU A 72 -2.52 -11.48 17.00
N PHE A 73 -1.90 -11.62 15.82
CA PHE A 73 -2.54 -11.26 14.55
C PHE A 73 -3.86 -11.99 14.36
N ALA A 74 -3.89 -13.32 14.54
CA ALA A 74 -5.09 -14.13 14.42
C ALA A 74 -6.18 -13.73 15.43
N GLN A 75 -5.79 -13.46 16.69
CA GLN A 75 -6.73 -12.97 17.70
C GLN A 75 -7.34 -11.62 17.32
N LEU A 76 -6.55 -10.68 16.78
CA LEU A 76 -7.05 -9.39 16.31
C LEU A 76 -7.96 -9.55 15.08
N GLU A 77 -7.58 -10.39 14.12
CA GLU A 77 -8.39 -10.72 12.93
C GLU A 77 -9.77 -11.30 13.34
N GLU A 78 -9.77 -12.34 14.17
CA GLU A 78 -10.99 -13.10 14.47
C GLU A 78 -11.88 -12.44 15.53
N LYS A 79 -11.29 -11.94 16.63
CA LYS A 79 -12.04 -11.52 17.82
C LYS A 79 -12.32 -10.03 17.88
N ILE A 80 -11.50 -9.21 17.22
CA ILE A 80 -11.64 -7.75 17.24
C ILE A 80 -12.20 -7.24 15.92
N ILE A 81 -11.61 -7.64 14.79
CA ILE A 81 -12.02 -7.16 13.46
C ILE A 81 -13.28 -7.90 12.99
N GLY A 82 -13.29 -9.23 13.02
CA GLY A 82 -14.47 -10.06 12.72
C GLY A 82 -15.02 -9.90 11.29
N LYS A 83 -14.22 -9.38 10.36
CA LYS A 83 -14.58 -9.10 8.95
C LYS A 83 -13.48 -9.63 8.02
N PRO A 84 -13.82 -10.05 6.77
CA PRO A 84 -12.82 -10.49 5.81
C PRO A 84 -11.77 -9.42 5.52
N LEU A 85 -10.50 -9.76 5.69
CA LEU A 85 -9.39 -8.87 5.42
C LEU A 85 -9.29 -8.52 3.92
N ILE A 86 -8.77 -7.33 3.62
CA ILE A 86 -8.39 -6.95 2.25
C ILE A 86 -7.19 -7.80 1.86
N LYS A 87 -7.25 -8.44 0.69
CA LYS A 87 -6.12 -9.17 0.12
C LYS A 87 -5.47 -8.30 -0.94
N LYS A 88 -4.14 -8.30 -1.02
CA LYS A 88 -3.44 -7.65 -2.13
C LYS A 88 -2.15 -8.38 -2.49
N VAL A 89 -1.80 -8.34 -3.77
CA VAL A 89 -0.45 -8.68 -4.24
C VAL A 89 0.29 -7.36 -4.47
N ARG A 90 1.47 -7.21 -3.87
CA ARG A 90 2.36 -6.07 -4.12
C ARG A 90 3.60 -6.54 -4.86
N ARG A 91 3.97 -5.83 -5.93
CA ARG A 91 5.25 -5.98 -6.62
C ARG A 91 6.04 -4.69 -6.51
N SER A 92 7.30 -4.80 -6.12
CA SER A 92 8.23 -3.69 -6.07
C SER A 92 9.17 -3.74 -7.27
N TYR A 93 9.35 -2.61 -7.94
CA TYR A 93 10.19 -2.48 -9.13
C TYR A 93 11.25 -1.41 -8.93
N ARG A 94 12.49 -1.70 -9.31
CA ARG A 94 13.55 -0.68 -9.30
C ARG A 94 13.38 0.27 -10.48
N LEU A 95 13.33 1.56 -10.18
CA LEU A 95 13.32 2.62 -11.19
C LEU A 95 14.75 3.01 -11.60
N PRO A 96 14.95 3.57 -12.81
CA PRO A 96 16.27 3.98 -13.31
C PRO A 96 17.00 5.00 -12.43
N ASP A 97 16.27 5.81 -11.66
CA ASP A 97 16.81 6.80 -10.73
C ASP A 97 17.09 6.22 -9.33
N GLY A 98 16.86 4.92 -9.14
CA GLY A 98 17.06 4.21 -7.88
C GLY A 98 15.85 4.21 -6.95
N ALA A 99 14.78 4.94 -7.25
CA ALA A 99 13.54 4.86 -6.47
C ALA A 99 12.86 3.48 -6.63
N VAL A 100 11.94 3.16 -5.72
CA VAL A 100 11.15 1.92 -5.77
C VAL A 100 9.71 2.28 -6.12
N LEU A 101 9.19 1.61 -7.14
CA LEU A 101 7.77 1.66 -7.51
C LEU A 101 7.07 0.45 -6.91
N GLU A 102 6.16 0.68 -5.99
CA GLU A 102 5.30 -0.37 -5.44
C GLU A 102 3.96 -0.39 -6.17
N VAL A 103 3.67 -1.47 -6.90
CA VAL A 103 2.39 -1.66 -7.58
C VAL A 103 1.58 -2.70 -6.83
N ASN A 104 0.29 -2.42 -6.61
CA ASN A 104 -0.59 -3.23 -5.80
C ASN A 104 -1.83 -3.64 -6.62
N HIS A 105 -2.13 -4.93 -6.65
CA HIS A 105 -3.41 -5.47 -7.10
C HIS A 105 -4.25 -5.83 -5.88
N VAL A 106 -5.36 -5.14 -5.69
CA VAL A 106 -6.21 -5.25 -4.50
C VAL A 106 -7.43 -6.10 -4.81
N ASP A 107 -7.72 -7.06 -3.93
CA ASP A 107 -8.96 -7.85 -3.90
C ASP A 107 -9.28 -8.54 -5.23
N GLU A 108 -8.26 -9.07 -5.90
CA GLU A 108 -8.38 -9.78 -7.18
C GLU A 108 -9.59 -10.73 -7.23
N GLY A 109 -10.36 -10.64 -8.31
CA GLY A 109 -11.56 -11.44 -8.54
C GLY A 109 -12.84 -10.87 -7.92
N LEU A 110 -12.76 -9.81 -7.10
CA LEU A 110 -13.94 -9.10 -6.61
C LEU A 110 -14.35 -7.98 -7.58
N PRO A 111 -15.66 -7.61 -7.65
CA PRO A 111 -16.11 -6.48 -8.45
C PRO A 111 -15.48 -5.13 -8.08
N THR A 112 -14.95 -5.04 -6.86
CA THR A 112 -14.28 -3.85 -6.31
C THR A 112 -12.76 -3.92 -6.45
N ALA A 113 -12.22 -4.94 -7.15
CA ALA A 113 -10.79 -5.07 -7.38
C ALA A 113 -10.23 -3.87 -8.14
N PHE A 114 -9.04 -3.42 -7.77
CA PHE A 114 -8.39 -2.28 -8.42
C PHE A 114 -6.88 -2.34 -8.28
N TRP A 115 -6.22 -1.45 -9.03
CA TRP A 115 -4.78 -1.32 -9.06
C TRP A 115 -4.37 0.08 -8.63
N TYR A 116 -3.29 0.16 -7.85
CA TYR A 116 -2.65 1.43 -7.55
C TYR A 116 -1.14 1.26 -7.47
N ALA A 117 -0.42 2.34 -7.72
CA ALA A 117 1.02 2.40 -7.56
C ALA A 117 1.42 3.50 -6.57
N GLU A 118 2.47 3.26 -5.80
CA GLU A 118 3.05 4.21 -4.85
C GLU A 118 4.57 4.31 -5.08
N VAL A 119 5.11 5.51 -4.88
CA VAL A 119 6.56 5.77 -4.86
C VAL A 119 6.85 6.54 -3.58
N GLU A 120 7.80 6.05 -2.79
CA GLU A 120 8.28 6.70 -1.57
C GLU A 120 9.45 7.64 -1.85
N TYR A 121 9.50 8.77 -1.15
CA TYR A 121 10.51 9.80 -1.31
C TYR A 121 11.19 10.14 0.02
N PRO A 122 12.49 10.47 0.00
CA PRO A 122 13.20 10.86 1.22
C PRO A 122 12.79 12.24 1.74
N THR A 123 12.29 13.12 0.88
CA THR A 123 11.83 14.47 1.23
C THR A 123 10.61 14.91 0.43
N VAL A 124 9.89 15.89 0.95
CA VAL A 124 8.71 16.48 0.27
C VAL A 124 9.12 17.14 -1.03
N GLU A 125 10.28 17.82 -1.06
CA GLU A 125 10.81 18.46 -2.26
C GLU A 125 11.15 17.43 -3.35
N ALA A 126 11.70 16.28 -2.97
CA ALA A 126 11.94 15.18 -3.91
C ALA A 126 10.61 14.66 -4.49
N ALA A 127 9.60 14.46 -3.65
CA ALA A 127 8.27 14.03 -4.12
C ALA A 127 7.64 15.01 -5.11
N LEU A 128 7.69 16.31 -4.82
CA LEU A 128 7.09 17.36 -5.64
C LEU A 128 7.83 17.61 -6.96
N SER A 129 9.15 17.41 -6.99
CA SER A 129 9.98 17.63 -8.19
C SER A 129 10.05 16.40 -9.09
N TRP A 130 9.80 15.20 -8.56
CA TRP A 130 9.89 13.96 -9.31
C TRP A 130 8.85 13.87 -10.43
N GLN A 131 9.27 13.39 -11.60
CA GLN A 131 8.44 13.26 -12.78
C GLN A 131 8.45 11.81 -13.30
N PRO A 132 7.29 11.14 -13.44
CA PRO A 132 7.22 9.78 -13.99
C PRO A 132 7.90 9.62 -15.35
N ALA A 133 7.87 10.67 -16.17
CA ALA A 133 8.50 10.69 -17.49
C ALA A 133 10.01 10.43 -17.45
N ALA A 134 10.70 10.83 -16.37
CA ALA A 134 12.13 10.58 -16.20
C ALA A 134 12.47 9.07 -16.11
N CYS A 135 11.48 8.26 -15.73
CA CYS A 135 11.58 6.80 -15.64
C CYS A 135 10.86 6.08 -16.79
N GLY A 136 10.40 6.80 -17.83
CA GLY A 136 9.62 6.21 -18.91
C GLY A 136 8.18 5.83 -18.53
N LEU A 137 7.68 6.29 -17.38
CA LEU A 137 6.39 5.91 -16.81
C LEU A 137 5.27 6.94 -17.02
N ALA A 138 5.47 7.93 -17.90
CA ALA A 138 4.49 9.02 -18.11
C ALA A 138 3.09 8.50 -18.47
N ALA A 139 2.99 7.47 -19.31
CA ALA A 139 1.71 6.89 -19.70
C ALA A 139 1.10 6.01 -18.60
N TYR A 140 1.93 5.38 -17.77
CA TYR A 140 1.50 4.43 -16.75
C TYR A 140 1.08 5.12 -15.44
N LEU A 141 1.83 6.14 -15.01
CA LEU A 141 1.57 6.94 -13.81
C LEU A 141 0.95 8.29 -14.18
N ASN A 142 -0.23 8.25 -14.82
CA ASN A 142 -0.91 9.44 -15.34
C ASN A 142 -2.09 9.94 -14.50
N ASP A 143 -2.59 9.13 -13.54
CA ASP A 143 -3.73 9.44 -12.67
C ASP A 143 -3.27 9.54 -11.22
N GLU A 144 -2.69 10.70 -10.86
CA GLU A 144 -2.20 10.94 -9.49
C GLU A 144 -3.35 11.27 -8.52
N VAL A 145 -3.42 10.51 -7.44
CA VAL A 145 -4.48 10.56 -6.43
C VAL A 145 -3.99 10.86 -5.01
N THR A 146 -2.71 11.22 -4.84
CA THR A 146 -2.02 11.43 -3.54
C THR A 146 -2.85 12.19 -2.49
N ASN A 147 -3.50 13.29 -2.89
CA ASN A 147 -4.28 14.15 -1.98
C ASN A 147 -5.80 14.09 -2.25
N GLN A 148 -6.26 13.12 -3.04
CA GLN A 148 -7.68 12.98 -3.36
C GLN A 148 -8.41 12.24 -2.23
N PRO A 149 -9.55 12.77 -1.72
CA PRO A 149 -10.36 12.07 -0.73
C PRO A 149 -10.83 10.70 -1.22
N GLY A 150 -10.90 9.73 -0.32
CA GLY A 150 -11.41 8.38 -0.63
C GLY A 150 -10.39 7.41 -1.24
N GLN A 151 -9.17 7.85 -1.52
CA GLN A 151 -8.16 7.05 -2.23
C GLN A 151 -7.22 6.26 -1.30
N SER A 152 -7.47 6.30 0.01
CA SER A 152 -6.72 5.52 0.99
C SER A 152 -7.28 4.10 1.12
N MET A 153 -6.42 3.15 1.52
CA MET A 153 -6.86 1.78 1.80
C MET A 153 -7.87 1.71 2.97
N GLY A 154 -7.84 2.69 3.89
CA GLY A 154 -8.86 2.81 4.94
C GLY A 154 -10.22 3.26 4.41
N ALA A 155 -10.25 4.15 3.41
CA ALA A 155 -11.50 4.53 2.74
C ALA A 155 -12.09 3.35 1.96
N TYR A 156 -11.25 2.60 1.23
CA TYR A 156 -11.65 1.36 0.57
C TYR A 156 -12.19 0.32 1.57
N TRP A 157 -11.56 0.18 2.74
CA TRP A 157 -12.07 -0.67 3.82
C TRP A 157 -13.47 -0.27 4.25
N VAL A 158 -13.72 1.02 4.52
CA VAL A 158 -15.06 1.51 4.89
C VAL A 158 -16.08 1.26 3.78
N GLN A 159 -15.71 1.47 2.52
CA GLN A 159 -16.62 1.26 1.40
C GLN A 159 -17.06 -0.20 1.25
N THR A 160 -16.16 -1.15 1.50
CA THR A 160 -16.37 -2.56 1.14
C THR A 160 -16.61 -3.48 2.33
N ARG A 161 -16.14 -3.10 3.52
CA ARG A 161 -16.26 -3.83 4.77
C ARG A 161 -16.92 -2.98 5.86
N GLY A 162 -17.29 -1.72 5.60
CA GLY A 162 -17.98 -0.83 6.56
C GLY A 162 -19.24 -1.45 7.14
#